data_AF-A0A3A4PQA5-F1
#
_entry.id   AF-A0A3A4PQA5-F1
#
_cell.length_a   1.000
_cell.length_b   1.000
_cell.length_c   1.000
_cell.angle_alpha   90.00
_cell.angle_beta   90.00
_cell.angle_gamma   90.00
#
_symmetry.space_group_name_H-M   'P 1'
#
loop_
_entity.id
_entity.type
_entity.pdbx_description
1 polymer ?
#
loop_
_entity_poly.entity_id
_entity_poly.type
_entity_poly.pdbx_seq_one_letter_code
_entity_poly.pdbx_strand_id
1 'polypeptide(L)'
;MEYIAGLSADQSRTVDELGYPDHFFISFDPVSSDRVERWTYFSRGKAVDFDNGRLWGEEPIEDNAAEYPPTDLRPQDFNATLSEAEATRLLGEPLYTQEVQDSLLPENTIIVYAKAILLYREGKLIGVDTQVRPPSLPAS
;
A
#
# COMPACT_ATOMS: atom_id res chain seq x y z
N MET A 1 -1.30 0.73 25.50
CA MET A 1 -1.53 0.46 24.08
C MET A 1 -2.75 1.25 23.66
N GLU A 2 -2.53 2.26 22.82
CA GLU A 2 -3.60 3.04 22.22
C GLU A 2 -4.02 2.36 20.92
N TYR A 3 -5.32 2.20 20.70
CA TYR A 3 -5.83 1.65 19.45
C TYR A 3 -5.81 2.76 18.39
N ILE A 4 -5.11 2.52 17.29
CA ILE A 4 -5.12 3.44 16.15
C ILE A 4 -6.36 3.13 15.31
N ALA A 5 -7.19 4.14 15.08
CA ALA A 5 -8.39 3.98 14.26
C ALA A 5 -8.04 3.45 12.87
N GLY A 6 -8.74 2.40 12.43
CA GLY A 6 -8.53 1.75 11.14
C GLY A 6 -7.44 0.66 11.12
N LEU A 7 -6.72 0.44 12.23
CA LEU A 7 -5.78 -0.67 12.38
C LEU A 7 -6.30 -1.75 13.33
N SER A 8 -5.85 -2.98 13.14
CA SER A 8 -6.08 -4.07 14.08
C SER A 8 -5.31 -3.86 15.40
N ALA A 9 -5.51 -4.76 16.36
CA ALA A 9 -4.73 -4.78 17.60
C ALA A 9 -3.24 -5.06 17.37
N ASP A 10 -2.90 -6.01 16.48
CA ASP A 10 -1.50 -6.35 16.21
C ASP A 10 -0.83 -5.25 15.40
N GLN A 11 -1.53 -4.70 14.42
CA GLN A 11 -1.06 -3.56 13.64
C GLN A 11 -0.81 -2.32 14.49
N SER A 12 -1.75 -2.01 15.40
CA SER A 12 -1.58 -0.90 16.34
C SER A 12 -0.37 -1.12 17.24
N ARG A 13 -0.14 -2.36 17.71
CA ARG A 13 1.05 -2.72 18.50
C ARG A 13 2.32 -2.55 17.68
N THR A 14 2.35 -3.00 16.43
CA THR A 14 3.51 -2.84 15.56
C THR A 14 3.82 -1.35 15.32
N VAL A 15 2.80 -0.49 15.16
CA VAL A 15 3.02 0.96 15.06
C VAL A 15 3.53 1.56 16.38
N ASP A 16 3.03 1.11 17.53
CA ASP A 16 3.51 1.55 18.86
C ASP A 16 5.00 1.18 19.07
N GLU A 17 5.42 0.01 18.59
CA GLU A 17 6.78 -0.52 18.77
C GLU A 17 7.79 0.02 17.74
N LEU A 18 7.39 0.12 16.47
CA LEU A 18 8.29 0.39 15.35
C LEU A 18 8.07 1.75 14.68
N GLY A 19 6.91 2.38 14.92
CA GLY A 19 6.39 3.47 14.09
C GLY A 19 5.60 2.96 12.88
N TYR A 20 5.13 3.90 12.06
CA TYR A 20 4.57 3.56 10.75
C TYR A 20 5.65 2.98 9.84
N PRO A 21 5.29 2.07 8.92
CA PRO A 21 6.26 1.49 8.01
C PRO A 21 6.81 2.52 7.03
N ASP A 22 8.05 2.32 6.59
CA ASP A 22 8.67 3.13 5.55
C ASP A 22 7.94 2.92 4.21
N HIS A 23 7.48 1.70 3.95
CA HIS A 23 6.65 1.32 2.81
C HIS A 23 5.70 0.20 3.17
N PHE A 24 4.61 0.07 2.42
CA PHE A 24 3.71 -1.07 2.57
C PHE A 24 3.15 -1.54 1.22
N PHE A 25 2.88 -2.83 1.19
CA PHE A 25 2.08 -3.47 0.17
C PHE A 25 0.78 -3.98 0.80
N ILE A 26 -0.34 -3.77 0.12
CA ILE A 26 -1.66 -4.28 0.52
C ILE A 26 -2.24 -5.02 -0.67
N SER A 27 -2.74 -6.23 -0.44
CA SER A 27 -3.54 -6.99 -1.39
C SER A 27 -4.89 -7.30 -0.78
N PHE A 28 -5.96 -7.08 -1.55
CA PHE A 28 -7.31 -7.50 -1.19
C PHE A 28 -7.74 -8.66 -2.09
N ASP A 29 -8.20 -9.75 -1.48
CA ASP A 29 -8.87 -10.80 -2.24
C ASP A 29 -10.19 -10.25 -2.82
N PRO A 30 -10.41 -10.31 -4.14
CA PRO A 30 -11.59 -9.69 -4.76
C PRO A 30 -12.92 -10.39 -4.41
N VAL A 31 -12.87 -11.62 -3.86
CA VAL A 31 -14.02 -12.45 -3.53
C VAL A 31 -14.29 -12.41 -2.03
N SER A 32 -13.31 -12.76 -1.19
CA SER A 32 -13.47 -12.79 0.27
C SER A 32 -13.26 -11.43 0.93
N SER A 33 -12.64 -10.47 0.23
CA SER A 33 -12.17 -9.21 0.81
C SER A 33 -11.10 -9.39 1.89
N ASP A 34 -10.46 -10.56 1.94
CA ASP A 34 -9.33 -10.79 2.83
C ASP A 34 -8.21 -9.81 2.51
N ARG A 35 -7.60 -9.25 3.56
CA ARG A 35 -6.58 -8.21 3.45
C ARG A 35 -5.24 -8.78 3.91
N VAL A 36 -4.30 -8.91 2.98
CA VAL A 36 -2.92 -9.29 3.28
C VAL A 36 -2.04 -8.07 3.12
N GLU A 37 -1.12 -7.87 4.06
CA GLU A 37 -0.25 -6.70 4.07
C GLU A 37 1.19 -7.10 4.37
N ARG A 38 2.12 -6.39 3.75
CA ARG A 38 3.54 -6.40 4.09
C ARG A 38 3.97 -4.99 4.42
N TRP A 39 4.54 -4.80 5.59
CA TRP A 39 5.02 -3.53 6.11
C TRP A 39 6.54 -3.55 6.22
N THR A 40 7.20 -2.66 5.49
CA THR A 40 8.66 -2.62 5.32
C THR A 40 9.26 -1.55 6.22
N TYR A 41 10.28 -1.92 7.01
CA TYR A 41 11.01 -1.03 7.92
C TYR A 41 12.51 -1.12 7.63
N PHE A 42 13.00 -0.34 6.67
CA PHE A 42 14.40 -0.37 6.23
C PHE A 42 15.36 -0.04 7.37
N SER A 43 15.06 0.99 8.16
CA SER A 43 15.87 1.38 9.33
C SER A 43 15.95 0.30 10.41
N ARG A 44 15.05 -0.68 10.38
CA ARG A 44 15.00 -1.83 11.29
C ARG A 44 15.49 -3.13 10.64
N GLY A 45 15.80 -3.11 9.35
CA GLY A 45 16.23 -4.28 8.58
C GLY A 45 15.21 -5.41 8.57
N LYS A 46 13.91 -5.10 8.66
CA LYS A 46 12.85 -6.12 8.64
C LYS A 46 11.58 -5.71 7.92
N ALA A 47 10.84 -6.71 7.45
CA ALA A 47 9.45 -6.58 7.03
C ALA A 47 8.54 -7.40 7.96
N VAL A 48 7.31 -6.94 8.11
CA VAL A 48 6.27 -7.53 8.97
C VAL A 48 5.04 -7.81 8.12
N ASP A 49 4.56 -9.06 8.15
CA ASP A 49 3.42 -9.50 7.35
C ASP A 49 2.17 -9.65 8.23
N PHE A 50 1.03 -9.21 7.70
CA PHE A 50 -0.27 -9.35 8.33
C PHE A 50 -1.25 -10.08 7.42
N ASP A 51 -2.02 -10.99 8.00
CA ASP A 51 -3.19 -11.63 7.38
C ASP A 51 -4.44 -11.20 8.14
N ASN A 52 -5.31 -10.45 7.47
CA ASN A 52 -6.53 -9.88 8.04
C ASN A 52 -6.27 -9.11 9.34
N GLY A 53 -5.17 -8.34 9.33
CA GLY A 53 -4.70 -7.55 10.46
C GLY A 53 -4.04 -8.36 11.58
N ARG A 54 -3.95 -9.69 11.50
CA ARG A 54 -3.20 -10.49 12.49
C ARG A 54 -1.75 -10.61 12.05
N LEU A 55 -0.82 -10.49 12.99
CA LEU A 55 0.59 -10.73 12.70
C LEU A 55 0.79 -12.16 12.21
N TRP A 56 1.31 -12.32 10.99
CA TRP A 56 1.52 -13.60 10.33
C TRP A 56 3.00 -14.00 10.31
N GLY A 57 3.89 -13.04 10.06
CA GLY A 57 5.32 -13.31 9.92
C GLY A 57 6.19 -12.07 10.01
N GLU A 58 7.49 -12.30 10.21
CA GLU A 58 8.52 -11.28 10.11
C GLU A 58 9.70 -11.86 9.34
N GLU A 59 10.31 -11.07 8.46
CA GLU A 59 11.50 -11.48 7.71
C GLU A 59 12.55 -10.37 7.71
N PRO A 60 13.85 -10.73 7.70
CA PRO A 60 14.91 -9.75 7.48
C PRO A 60 14.88 -9.24 6.04
N ILE A 61 15.21 -7.97 5.86
CA ILE A 61 15.32 -7.34 4.52
C ILE A 61 16.63 -6.56 4.41
N GLU A 62 17.02 -6.27 3.17
CA GLU A 62 18.10 -5.34 2.87
C GLU A 62 17.64 -3.89 3.08
N ASP A 63 18.57 -3.02 3.47
CA ASP A 63 18.29 -1.58 3.59
C ASP A 63 18.31 -0.94 2.20
N ASN A 64 17.13 -0.66 1.67
CA ASN A 64 16.92 0.04 0.40
C ASN A 64 16.36 1.46 0.57
N ALA A 65 16.51 2.07 1.76
CA ALA A 65 15.93 3.40 2.04
C ALA A 65 16.48 4.51 1.12
N ALA A 66 17.72 4.36 0.62
CA ALA A 66 18.31 5.30 -0.33
C ALA A 66 17.65 5.25 -1.71
N GLU A 67 17.17 4.08 -2.13
CA GLU A 67 16.45 3.91 -3.40
C GLU A 67 14.96 4.25 -3.24
N TYR A 68 14.40 3.92 -2.09
CA TYR A 68 12.99 4.11 -1.75
C TYR A 68 12.85 4.90 -0.44
N PRO A 69 12.87 6.25 -0.50
CA PRO A 69 12.64 7.07 0.68
C PRO A 69 11.31 6.73 1.36
N PRO A 70 11.21 6.80 2.70
CA PRO A 70 9.96 6.50 3.41
C PRO A 70 8.77 7.30 2.91
N THR A 71 7.62 6.66 2.79
CA THR A 71 6.35 7.30 2.46
C THR A 71 5.73 7.98 3.68
N ASP A 72 4.89 9.00 3.46
CA ASP A 72 4.05 9.62 4.48
C ASP A 72 2.62 9.04 4.52
N LEU A 73 2.33 8.11 3.61
CA LEU A 73 1.07 7.39 3.53
C LEU A 73 0.92 6.40 4.69
N ARG A 74 -0.33 6.10 5.04
CA ARG A 74 -0.64 5.18 6.14
C ARG A 74 -1.49 4.00 5.66
N PRO A 75 -1.20 2.76 6.08
CA PRO A 75 -1.96 1.60 5.63
C PRO A 75 -3.47 1.68 5.89
N GLN A 76 -3.89 2.32 6.98
CA GLN A 76 -5.32 2.45 7.32
C GLN A 76 -6.11 3.39 6.39
N ASP A 77 -5.43 4.22 5.59
CA ASP A 77 -6.10 5.12 4.64
C ASP A 77 -6.60 4.37 3.39
N PHE A 78 -6.18 3.11 3.22
CA PHE A 78 -6.53 2.26 2.08
C PHE A 78 -7.46 1.13 2.52
N ASN A 79 -8.58 0.98 1.83
CA ASN A 79 -9.54 -0.11 2.01
C ASN A 79 -10.09 -0.55 0.65
N ALA A 80 -10.66 -1.75 0.58
CA ALA A 80 -11.16 -2.32 -0.68
C ALA A 80 -12.27 -1.47 -1.38
N THR A 81 -12.91 -0.56 -0.63
CA THR A 81 -13.95 0.33 -1.16
C THR A 81 -13.45 1.72 -1.55
N LEU A 82 -12.16 2.01 -1.35
CA LEU A 82 -11.55 3.27 -1.76
C LEU A 82 -11.70 3.40 -3.27
N SER A 83 -12.43 4.41 -3.72
CA SER A 83 -12.65 4.69 -5.14
C SER A 83 -11.46 5.43 -5.77
N GLU A 84 -11.34 5.38 -7.09
CA GLU A 84 -10.31 6.12 -7.83
C GLU A 84 -10.35 7.64 -7.51
N ALA A 85 -11.55 8.22 -7.36
CA ALA A 85 -11.71 9.62 -7.00
C ALA A 85 -11.32 9.93 -5.55
N GLU A 86 -11.43 8.97 -4.64
CA GLU A 86 -10.89 9.11 -3.26
C GLU A 86 -9.38 8.96 -3.26
N ALA A 87 -8.84 8.02 -4.02
CA ALA A 87 -7.40 7.86 -4.19
C ALA A 87 -6.76 9.13 -4.76
N THR A 88 -7.35 9.76 -5.78
CA THR A 88 -6.83 11.04 -6.31
C THR A 88 -6.88 12.17 -5.28
N ARG A 89 -7.89 12.21 -4.41
CA ARG A 89 -7.91 13.18 -3.29
C ARG A 89 -6.82 12.93 -2.25
N LEU A 90 -6.49 11.66 -2.02
CA LEU A 90 -5.46 11.24 -1.07
C LEU A 90 -4.03 11.41 -1.61
N LEU A 91 -3.82 11.03 -2.88
CA LEU A 91 -2.50 10.86 -3.49
C LEU A 91 -2.13 12.00 -4.47
N GLY A 92 -3.08 12.86 -4.81
CA GLY A 92 -2.95 13.86 -5.87
C GLY A 92 -3.27 13.29 -7.25
N GLU A 93 -2.95 14.06 -8.29
CA GLU A 93 -3.22 13.65 -9.67
C GLU A 93 -2.39 12.41 -10.07
N PRO A 94 -3.00 11.45 -10.78
CA PRO A 94 -2.26 10.31 -11.30
C PRO A 94 -1.24 10.76 -12.35
N LEU A 95 -0.06 10.12 -12.33
CA LEU A 95 0.97 10.31 -13.34
C LEU A 95 0.67 9.51 -14.61
N TYR A 96 0.05 8.34 -14.43
CA TYR A 96 -0.27 7.41 -15.49
C TYR A 96 -1.44 6.52 -15.09
N THR A 97 -2.34 6.26 -16.03
CA THR A 97 -3.45 5.32 -15.86
C THR A 97 -3.46 4.36 -17.04
N GLN A 98 -3.57 3.07 -16.76
CA GLN A 98 -3.71 2.02 -17.77
C GLN A 98 -4.94 1.17 -17.47
N GLU A 99 -5.89 1.21 -18.38
CA GLU A 99 -7.01 0.27 -18.41
C GLU A 99 -6.59 -0.97 -19.20
N VAL A 100 -6.70 -2.13 -18.56
CA VAL A 100 -6.46 -3.43 -19.18
C VAL A 100 -7.82 -4.08 -19.41
N GLN A 101 -8.32 -3.90 -20.64
CA GLN A 101 -9.51 -4.58 -21.13
C GLN A 101 -9.07 -5.80 -21.95
N ASP A 102 -9.28 -6.99 -21.40
CA ASP A 102 -9.24 -8.25 -22.15
C ASP A 102 -10.65 -8.84 -22.12
N SER A 103 -11.15 -9.30 -23.27
CA SER A 103 -12.53 -9.82 -23.39
C SER A 103 -12.78 -11.08 -22.54
N LEU A 104 -11.71 -11.68 -21.99
CA LEU A 104 -11.76 -12.86 -21.14
C LEU A 104 -11.42 -12.58 -19.66
N LEU A 105 -10.99 -11.37 -19.31
CA LEU A 105 -10.61 -11.01 -17.93
C LEU A 105 -11.48 -9.87 -17.40
N PRO A 106 -11.70 -9.81 -16.08
CA PRO A 106 -12.32 -8.66 -15.45
C PRO A 106 -11.56 -7.38 -15.79
N GLU A 107 -12.27 -6.26 -15.93
CA GLU A 107 -11.66 -4.95 -16.17
C GLU A 107 -10.68 -4.63 -15.02
N ASN A 108 -9.41 -4.45 -15.35
CA ASN A 108 -8.40 -4.01 -14.38
C ASN A 108 -7.89 -2.62 -14.74
N THR A 109 -7.69 -1.78 -13.74
CA THR A 109 -7.12 -0.44 -13.90
C THR A 109 -5.89 -0.33 -13.03
N ILE A 110 -4.74 -0.03 -13.65
CA ILE A 110 -3.52 0.31 -12.92
C ILE A 110 -3.40 1.83 -12.93
N ILE A 111 -3.29 2.43 -11.74
CA ILE A 111 -3.11 3.87 -11.58
C ILE A 111 -1.80 4.12 -10.84
N VAL A 112 -0.91 4.87 -11.48
CA VAL A 112 0.40 5.22 -10.94
C VAL A 112 0.33 6.65 -10.42
N TYR A 113 0.54 6.81 -9.13
CA TYR A 113 0.71 8.10 -8.45
C TYR A 113 2.19 8.32 -8.13
N ALA A 114 2.55 9.54 -7.75
CA ALA A 114 3.93 9.86 -7.36
C ALA A 114 4.43 9.07 -6.14
N LYS A 115 3.51 8.62 -5.27
CA LYS A 115 3.80 7.96 -3.98
C LYS A 115 3.25 6.54 -3.85
N ALA A 116 2.46 6.06 -4.82
CA ALA A 116 1.88 4.72 -4.79
C ALA A 116 1.44 4.24 -6.17
N ILE A 117 1.42 2.94 -6.39
CA ILE A 117 0.71 2.29 -7.49
C ILE A 117 -0.52 1.61 -6.90
N LEU A 118 -1.68 1.90 -7.49
CA LEU A 118 -2.95 1.27 -7.14
C LEU A 118 -3.40 0.35 -8.26
N LEU A 119 -3.92 -0.82 -7.89
CA LEU A 119 -4.56 -1.75 -8.81
C LEU A 119 -6.03 -1.87 -8.44
N TYR A 120 -6.89 -1.61 -9.42
CA TYR A 120 -8.33 -1.79 -9.34
C TYR A 120 -8.77 -2.96 -10.21
N ARG A 121 -9.82 -3.66 -9.77
CA ARG A 121 -10.56 -4.64 -10.55
C ARG A 121 -12.05 -4.39 -10.40
N GLU A 122 -12.74 -4.20 -11.52
CA GLU A 122 -14.19 -3.88 -11.54
C GLU A 122 -14.53 -2.70 -10.60
N GLY A 123 -13.67 -1.67 -10.58
CA GLY A 123 -13.81 -0.48 -9.73
C GLY A 123 -13.50 -0.67 -8.23
N LYS A 124 -13.07 -1.87 -7.79
CA LYS A 124 -12.63 -2.13 -6.41
C LYS A 124 -11.12 -2.11 -6.30
N LEU A 125 -10.60 -1.50 -5.24
CA LEU A 125 -9.18 -1.52 -4.94
C LEU A 125 -8.76 -2.94 -4.52
N ILE A 126 -7.82 -3.53 -5.25
CA ILE A 126 -7.28 -4.88 -4.96
C ILE A 126 -5.79 -4.88 -4.66
N GLY A 127 -5.06 -3.79 -4.95
CA GLY A 127 -3.63 -3.69 -4.69
C GLY A 127 -3.18 -2.27 -4.39
N VAL A 128 -2.28 -2.13 -3.43
CA VAL A 128 -1.55 -0.90 -3.10
C VAL A 128 -0.08 -1.26 -2.96
N ASP A 129 0.79 -0.51 -3.63
CA ASP A 129 2.23 -0.58 -3.43
C ASP A 129 2.78 0.84 -3.28
N THR A 130 3.38 1.14 -2.12
CA THR A 130 4.01 2.46 -1.89
C THR A 130 5.49 2.47 -2.20
N GLN A 131 6.12 1.32 -2.43
CA GLN A 131 7.54 1.21 -2.77
C GLN A 131 7.76 1.59 -4.24
N VAL A 132 7.37 2.82 -4.56
CA VAL A 132 7.48 3.41 -5.89
C VAL A 132 8.68 4.33 -5.95
N ARG A 133 9.27 4.44 -7.14
CA ARG A 133 10.27 5.45 -7.41
C ARG A 133 9.57 6.70 -7.94
N PRO A 134 9.60 7.85 -7.25
CA PRO A 134 9.09 9.09 -7.81
C PRO A 134 9.84 9.37 -9.12
N PRO A 135 9.16 9.72 -10.22
CA PRO A 135 9.87 10.10 -11.44
C PRO A 135 10.74 11.32 -11.16
N SER A 136 11.96 11.31 -11.69
CA SER A 136 12.84 12.47 -11.65
C SER A 136 12.14 13.64 -12.35
N LEU A 137 11.65 14.62 -11.59
CA LEU A 137 11.17 15.86 -12.19
C LEU A 137 12.38 16.57 -12.82
N PRO A 138 12.29 17.05 -14.08
CA PRO A 138 13.35 17.87 -14.65
C PRO A 138 13.53 19.12 -13.78
N ALA A 139 14.78 19.45 -13.45
CA ALA A 139 15.09 20.70 -12.78
C ALA A 139 14.53 21.86 -13.60
N SER A 140 13.76 22.72 -12.93
CA SER A 140 13.19 23.94 -13.51
C SER A 140 14.28 24.93 -13.92
#